data_AF-A0A2V7U3Z5-F1
#
_entry.id   AF-A0A2V7U3Z5-F1
#
_cell.length_a   1.000
_cell.length_b   1.000
_cell.length_c   1.000
_cell.angle_alpha   90.00
_cell.angle_beta   90.00
_cell.angle_gamma   90.00
#
_symmetry.space_group_name_H-M   'P 1'
#
loop_
_entity.id
_entity.type
_entity.pdbx_description
1 polymer ?
#
loop_
_entity_poly.entity_id
_entity_poly.type
_entity_poly.pdbx_seq_one_letter_code
_entity_poly.pdbx_strand_id
1 'polypeptide(L)'
;MTATPMPGTFQSLTAFCMYASNPSSRRAGSGAFTSAARSGAARTVTIAVTATKLNMGAPCRPSYSRSADRVGASSNPPEVVMRALLFSAGFSLAAGAAAGAPPDVLLVNGRVYTLDAARPWAEGLAIEGERIAAVGSSAEIRRLAGPKTRVIDLKGAFVSPGFNDAHVHLDATGALLVGVNLLDVHSEAPFVERVRGAAARLPRGSWIVRGDWGAYEQWAAGTPGAAPAAGAAAGPFTPDRRMIDAVSPDHPVFVNRFDRSMFLANSFALKLAGITESTTAPPGGEIVKDATGRLTGILKGAAADLVRGVIPPIGFDQRLVQVRAVLREAREGGVTTMQDLSTPEQVMAYQDLRRKGELTARINIRPQLYRADDVAALGLSRGFGDDWLRLIGFKAWVDGIMGNSSALFFAPFQHDPRNRGILRHVMYPEGQEGAAMTMGPGDHYTRFPPGNLEKLIKIAARSGVPPHVHAIGDLGNRILLDVYERVLTEEGLLGIDHRWRVIHAQHVHPDDFARFGRLKLVAEVNPYHVADDMRWMEERIGKERAADAYAFRKLKNAGAVLIFGSDSPGTNAAR
;
A
#
# COMPACT_ATOMS: atom_id res chain seq x y z
N MET A 1 19.69 -31.72 43.25
CA MET A 1 20.93 -31.23 42.61
C MET A 1 20.61 -30.90 41.16
N THR A 2 20.74 -29.60 40.84
CA THR A 2 20.85 -28.95 39.52
C THR A 2 19.89 -29.36 38.39
N ALA A 3 18.82 -28.57 38.23
CA ALA A 3 18.06 -28.42 36.99
C ALA A 3 18.36 -27.05 36.37
N THR A 4 18.66 -27.04 35.08
CA THR A 4 19.00 -25.88 34.24
C THR A 4 17.72 -25.22 33.69
N PRO A 5 17.60 -23.88 33.59
CA PRO A 5 16.34 -23.23 33.22
C PRO A 5 16.18 -22.99 31.71
N MET A 6 14.92 -23.06 31.27
CA MET A 6 14.40 -22.68 29.95
C MET A 6 14.34 -21.14 29.80
N PRO A 7 14.50 -20.58 28.58
CA PRO A 7 14.39 -19.14 28.35
C PRO A 7 12.94 -18.66 28.29
N GLY A 8 12.67 -17.54 28.97
CA GLY A 8 11.36 -16.94 29.14
C GLY A 8 10.80 -16.27 27.89
N THR A 9 9.49 -16.43 27.72
CA THR A 9 8.63 -15.75 26.76
C THR A 9 8.45 -14.27 27.14
N PHE A 10 8.80 -13.36 26.23
CA PHE A 10 8.39 -11.96 26.28
C PHE A 10 6.89 -11.85 25.92
N GLN A 11 6.06 -11.46 26.88
CA GLN A 11 4.68 -11.04 26.61
C GLN A 11 4.68 -9.59 26.08
N SER A 12 4.31 -9.43 24.81
CA SER A 12 3.95 -8.14 24.24
C SER A 12 2.48 -7.86 24.52
N LEU A 13 2.21 -6.87 25.37
CA LEU A 13 0.87 -6.32 25.62
C LEU A 13 0.43 -5.52 24.39
N THR A 14 -0.30 -6.17 23.48
CA THR A 14 -1.01 -5.49 22.39
C THR A 14 -2.48 -5.36 22.81
N ALA A 15 -2.90 -4.14 23.14
CA ALA A 15 -4.30 -3.85 23.45
C ALA A 15 -5.12 -3.83 22.15
N PHE A 16 -5.97 -4.84 21.97
CA PHE A 16 -6.99 -4.89 20.93
C PHE A 16 -8.27 -4.21 21.42
N CYS A 17 -8.69 -3.13 20.75
CA CYS A 17 -10.06 -2.63 20.85
C CYS A 17 -10.88 -3.24 19.70
N MET A 18 -11.65 -4.28 20.00
CA MET A 18 -12.84 -4.65 19.23
C MET A 18 -14.04 -3.97 19.87
N TYR A 19 -14.82 -3.20 19.10
CA TYR A 19 -16.21 -2.95 19.50
C TYR A 19 -17.14 -3.10 18.31
N ALA A 20 -18.06 -4.04 18.50
CA ALA A 20 -19.19 -4.35 17.64
C ALA A 20 -20.22 -3.21 17.67
N SER A 21 -20.79 -2.93 16.51
CA SER A 21 -21.89 -2.02 16.28
C SER A 21 -23.25 -2.69 16.54
N ASN A 22 -24.09 -2.13 17.41
CA ASN A 22 -25.56 -2.12 17.26
C ASN A 22 -26.22 -1.07 18.19
N PRO A 23 -27.47 -0.61 17.95
CA PRO A 23 -27.84 0.77 18.14
C PRO A 23 -28.87 0.97 19.26
N SER A 24 -29.16 2.25 19.49
CA SER A 24 -30.40 2.80 20.08
C SER A 24 -30.45 3.08 21.60
N SER A 25 -30.59 4.39 21.84
CA SER A 25 -31.56 5.01 22.76
C SER A 25 -31.12 5.41 24.19
N ARG A 26 -31.15 6.75 24.36
CA ARG A 26 -31.73 7.53 25.46
C ARG A 26 -30.98 7.67 26.80
N ARG A 27 -30.72 8.97 27.04
CA ARG A 27 -30.86 9.78 28.28
C ARG A 27 -29.77 9.69 29.33
N ALA A 28 -29.21 10.88 29.56
CA ALA A 28 -28.41 11.29 30.70
C ALA A 28 -29.16 11.10 32.03
N GLY A 29 -28.41 10.73 33.05
CA GLY A 29 -28.84 10.71 34.44
C GLY A 29 -27.62 10.60 35.36
N SER A 30 -27.23 11.73 35.94
CA SER A 30 -26.25 11.85 37.01
C SER A 30 -26.67 11.09 38.26
N GLY A 31 -25.73 10.41 38.92
CA GLY A 31 -25.95 9.85 40.26
C GLY A 31 -24.65 9.34 40.88
N ALA A 32 -24.11 10.13 41.81
CA ALA A 32 -23.07 9.68 42.73
C ALA A 32 -23.69 8.84 43.84
N PHE A 33 -23.07 7.72 44.23
CA PHE A 33 -23.22 7.13 45.55
C PHE A 33 -21.93 6.47 46.02
N THR A 34 -21.55 6.83 47.24
CA THR A 34 -20.49 6.29 48.08
C THR A 34 -20.95 4.99 48.76
N SER A 35 -20.02 4.07 49.06
CA SER A 35 -20.13 3.15 50.21
C SER A 35 -18.88 2.29 50.41
N ALA A 36 -18.18 2.60 51.51
CA ALA A 36 -17.67 1.73 52.57
C ALA A 36 -16.92 0.41 52.28
N ALA A 37 -15.76 0.33 52.93
CA ALA A 37 -14.84 -0.77 53.05
C ALA A 37 -15.33 -1.93 53.95
N ARG A 38 -14.74 -3.12 53.75
CA ARG A 38 -14.36 -4.05 54.84
C ARG A 38 -13.26 -5.06 54.42
N SER A 39 -12.09 -4.85 55.04
CA SER A 39 -11.13 -5.79 55.63
C SER A 39 -10.88 -7.21 55.06
N GLY A 40 -9.60 -7.46 54.76
CA GLY A 40 -8.95 -8.79 54.73
C GLY A 40 -7.45 -8.70 54.41
N ALA A 41 -6.59 -8.64 55.44
CA ALA A 41 -5.11 -8.72 55.34
C ALA A 41 -4.68 -10.21 55.15
N ALA A 42 -3.53 -10.63 54.63
CA ALA A 42 -2.17 -10.09 54.43
C ALA A 42 -1.45 -10.98 53.37
N ARG A 43 -0.25 -10.78 52.81
CA ARG A 43 0.92 -9.91 53.02
C ARG A 43 1.56 -9.63 51.65
N THR A 44 1.91 -8.37 51.38
CA THR A 44 2.78 -7.98 50.25
C THR A 44 4.05 -7.36 50.83
N VAL A 45 5.21 -7.77 50.31
CA VAL A 45 6.52 -7.20 50.66
C VAL A 45 6.68 -5.88 49.91
N THR A 46 6.80 -4.77 50.66
CA THR A 46 7.07 -3.44 50.11
C THR A 46 8.56 -3.14 50.20
N ILE A 47 9.21 -2.83 49.08
CA ILE A 47 10.49 -2.12 49.03
C ILE A 47 10.16 -0.64 48.79
N ALA A 48 10.61 0.21 49.71
CA ALA A 48 10.41 1.65 49.66
C ALA A 48 11.37 2.31 48.67
N VAL A 49 10.85 3.23 47.86
CA VAL A 49 11.65 4.30 47.24
C VAL A 49 10.96 5.63 47.57
N THR A 50 11.70 6.47 48.29
CA THR A 50 11.30 7.75 48.83
C THR A 50 11.13 8.78 47.70
N ALA A 51 9.96 9.42 47.63
CA ALA A 51 9.71 10.54 46.74
C ALA A 51 10.13 11.85 47.41
N THR A 52 11.01 12.63 46.78
CA THR A 52 11.27 14.02 47.15
C THR A 52 10.64 14.93 46.11
N LYS A 53 9.71 15.78 46.55
CA LYS A 53 9.13 16.88 45.76
C LYS A 53 10.19 17.96 45.51
N LEU A 54 10.33 18.42 44.28
CA LEU A 54 10.85 19.76 43.95
C LEU A 54 9.92 20.41 42.93
N ASN A 55 9.60 21.67 43.20
CA ASN A 55 8.57 22.46 42.55
C ASN A 55 9.22 23.46 41.57
N MET A 56 8.58 23.56 40.39
CA MET A 56 8.58 24.61 39.33
C MET A 56 9.82 25.49 39.06
N GLY A 57 10.29 25.44 37.80
CA GLY A 57 11.08 26.48 37.13
C GLY A 57 10.88 26.42 35.60
N ALA A 58 10.64 27.57 34.97
CA ALA A 58 10.20 27.79 33.60
C ALA A 58 11.28 27.52 32.51
N PRO A 59 10.95 27.52 31.20
CA PRO A 59 11.66 26.76 30.17
C PRO A 59 12.87 27.49 29.55
N CYS A 60 13.95 26.75 29.31
CA CYS A 60 15.09 27.17 28.50
C CYS A 60 14.74 27.16 27.00
N ARG A 61 14.90 28.31 26.34
CA ARG A 61 14.97 28.45 24.88
C ARG A 61 16.42 28.35 24.41
N PRO A 62 16.73 27.69 23.28
CA PRO A 62 18.06 27.77 22.68
C PRO A 62 18.21 29.07 21.87
N SER A 63 19.24 29.85 22.21
CA SER A 63 19.66 31.07 21.53
C SER A 63 20.53 30.75 20.30
N TYR A 64 20.10 31.22 19.12
CA TYR A 64 20.97 31.39 17.95
C TYR A 64 21.38 32.87 17.88
N SER A 65 22.66 33.17 18.10
CA SER A 65 23.20 34.51 17.89
C SER A 65 23.43 34.77 16.39
N ARG A 66 22.58 35.61 15.79
CA ARG A 66 22.94 36.39 14.59
C ARG A 66 23.44 37.75 15.07
N SER A 67 24.73 38.02 14.94
CA SER A 67 25.26 39.39 15.06
C SER A 67 25.12 40.09 13.71
N ALA A 68 24.16 40.99 13.62
CA ALA A 68 24.07 42.01 12.59
C ALA A 68 24.12 43.35 13.31
N ASP A 69 25.28 44.00 13.28
CA ASP A 69 25.41 45.40 13.71
C ASP A 69 25.61 46.28 12.48
N ARG A 70 24.67 47.21 12.29
CA ARG A 70 24.82 48.40 11.46
C ARG A 70 25.30 49.53 12.36
N VAL A 71 26.41 50.18 12.01
CA VAL A 71 26.69 51.57 12.40
C VAL A 71 27.27 52.32 11.21
N GLY A 72 26.60 53.43 10.85
CA GLY A 72 27.21 54.74 10.56
C GLY A 72 28.10 54.92 9.33
N ALA A 73 27.64 55.79 8.43
CA ALA A 73 28.36 56.33 7.27
C ALA A 73 29.61 57.16 7.62
N SER A 74 30.63 57.14 6.75
CA SER A 74 31.24 58.33 6.12
C SER A 74 32.64 58.06 5.53
N SER A 75 32.87 58.59 4.32
CA SER A 75 34.14 58.94 3.64
C SER A 75 35.00 57.83 2.96
N ASN A 76 35.02 57.88 1.63
CA ASN A 76 36.04 57.34 0.70
C ASN A 76 37.15 58.40 0.45
N PRO A 77 38.24 58.12 -0.30
CA PRO A 77 39.20 57.00 -0.26
C PRO A 77 40.66 57.55 -0.26
N PRO A 78 41.71 56.74 -0.53
CA PRO A 78 42.22 56.75 -1.90
C PRO A 78 42.73 55.40 -2.46
N GLU A 79 42.82 55.42 -3.78
CA GLU A 79 43.32 54.43 -4.74
C GLU A 79 44.64 53.75 -4.38
N VAL A 80 44.78 52.44 -4.67
CA VAL A 80 46.01 51.85 -5.24
C VAL A 80 45.69 50.63 -6.11
N VAL A 81 45.76 50.85 -7.43
CA VAL A 81 46.36 50.00 -8.48
C VAL A 81 45.90 48.55 -8.66
N MET A 82 45.12 48.39 -9.72
CA MET A 82 44.92 47.21 -10.55
C MET A 82 46.27 46.73 -11.15
N ARG A 83 46.69 45.49 -10.84
CA ARG A 83 47.75 44.79 -11.59
C ARG A 83 47.21 43.50 -12.18
N ALA A 84 46.94 43.55 -13.47
CA ALA A 84 46.92 42.39 -14.34
C ALA A 84 48.35 41.85 -14.47
N LEU A 85 48.54 40.56 -14.20
CA LEU A 85 49.71 39.82 -14.65
C LEU A 85 49.24 38.46 -15.18
N LEU A 86 49.20 38.39 -16.51
CA LEU A 86 49.32 37.18 -17.30
C LEU A 86 50.69 36.54 -16.99
N PHE A 87 50.69 35.31 -16.48
CA PHE A 87 51.83 34.41 -16.63
C PHE A 87 51.33 33.03 -17.01
N SER A 88 51.37 32.79 -18.31
CA SER A 88 51.30 31.48 -18.94
C SER A 88 52.65 30.79 -18.71
N ALA A 89 52.69 29.74 -17.90
CA ALA A 89 53.78 28.78 -17.89
C ALA A 89 53.18 27.39 -17.68
N GLY A 90 53.29 26.58 -18.74
CA GLY A 90 52.76 25.22 -18.79
C GLY A 90 53.41 24.33 -17.74
N PHE A 91 52.57 23.81 -16.85
CA PHE A 91 52.79 22.51 -16.23
C PHE A 91 51.72 21.58 -16.80
N SER A 92 52.09 20.77 -17.79
CA SER A 92 51.34 19.57 -18.13
C SER A 92 51.48 18.59 -16.95
N LEU A 93 50.67 18.81 -15.91
CA LEU A 93 50.27 17.70 -15.05
C LEU A 93 49.40 16.80 -15.91
N ALA A 94 50.02 15.75 -16.45
CA ALA A 94 49.30 14.53 -16.75
C ALA A 94 48.69 14.07 -15.42
N ALA A 95 47.45 14.51 -15.17
CA ALA A 95 46.59 13.89 -14.20
C ALA A 95 46.39 12.46 -14.70
N GLY A 96 47.23 11.54 -14.21
CA GLY A 96 46.88 10.13 -14.18
C GLY A 96 45.59 10.06 -13.40
N ALA A 97 44.46 10.08 -14.11
CA ALA A 97 43.21 9.62 -13.55
C ALA A 97 43.54 8.23 -13.00
N ALA A 98 43.47 8.08 -11.68
CA ALA A 98 43.52 6.76 -11.07
C ALA A 98 42.45 5.95 -11.81
N ALA A 99 42.89 5.04 -12.69
CA ALA A 99 41.98 4.23 -13.46
C ALA A 99 41.17 3.46 -12.41
N GLY A 100 39.88 3.80 -12.30
CA GLY A 100 38.96 3.10 -11.41
C GLY A 100 39.05 1.60 -11.67
N ALA A 101 38.69 0.80 -10.68
CA ALA A 101 38.65 -0.65 -10.85
C ALA A 101 37.85 -0.99 -12.13
N PRO A 102 38.30 -1.93 -12.96
CA PRO A 102 37.56 -2.30 -14.16
C PRO A 102 36.13 -2.74 -13.79
N PRO A 103 35.11 -2.38 -14.59
CA PRO A 103 33.73 -2.75 -14.35
C PRO A 103 33.54 -4.28 -14.33
N ASP A 104 32.55 -4.74 -13.58
CA ASP A 104 32.23 -6.17 -13.46
C ASP A 104 31.60 -6.73 -14.74
N VAL A 105 30.68 -5.97 -15.35
CA VAL A 105 29.94 -6.38 -16.54
C VAL A 105 29.94 -5.28 -17.59
N LEU A 106 30.18 -5.66 -18.85
CA LEU A 106 29.94 -4.81 -20.01
C LEU A 106 28.80 -5.40 -20.83
N LEU A 107 27.81 -4.56 -21.13
CA LEU A 107 26.81 -4.84 -22.15
C LEU A 107 27.22 -4.07 -23.40
N VAL A 108 27.34 -4.75 -24.54
CA VAL A 108 27.85 -4.14 -25.79
C VAL A 108 27.01 -4.59 -26.98
N ASN A 109 27.08 -3.84 -28.08
CA ASN A 109 26.32 -4.15 -29.30
C ASN A 109 24.81 -4.23 -29.05
N GLY A 110 24.27 -3.33 -28.24
CA GLY A 110 22.84 -3.23 -27.93
C GLY A 110 22.19 -1.99 -28.52
N ARG A 111 20.86 -1.89 -28.38
CA ARG A 111 20.08 -0.67 -28.58
C ARG A 111 19.65 -0.16 -27.21
N VAL A 112 20.49 0.63 -26.56
CA VAL A 112 20.29 1.07 -25.19
C VAL A 112 19.51 2.38 -25.17
N TYR A 113 18.29 2.35 -24.67
CA TYR A 113 17.50 3.54 -24.39
C TYR A 113 17.78 4.02 -22.96
N THR A 114 18.32 5.23 -22.80
CA THR A 114 18.86 5.69 -21.51
C THR A 114 17.87 6.51 -20.69
N LEU A 115 16.83 7.06 -21.33
CA LEU A 115 15.98 8.15 -20.81
C LEU A 115 16.72 9.46 -20.46
N ASP A 116 18.00 9.59 -20.82
CA ASP A 116 18.75 10.83 -20.72
C ASP A 116 18.47 11.69 -21.96
N ALA A 117 17.96 12.91 -21.76
CA ALA A 117 17.68 13.84 -22.85
C ALA A 117 18.94 14.24 -23.64
N ALA A 118 20.12 14.26 -23.03
CA ALA A 118 21.37 14.60 -23.69
C ALA A 118 21.96 13.43 -24.50
N ARG A 119 21.65 12.20 -24.11
CA ARG A 119 22.11 10.98 -24.78
C ARG A 119 21.03 9.90 -24.74
N PRO A 120 19.93 10.04 -25.51
CA PRO A 120 18.77 9.14 -25.40
C PRO A 120 19.07 7.71 -25.86
N TRP A 121 20.08 7.54 -26.72
CA TRP A 121 20.49 6.25 -27.27
C TRP A 121 21.98 6.01 -27.05
N ALA A 122 22.33 4.76 -26.79
CA ALA A 122 23.71 4.26 -26.70
C ALA A 122 23.77 2.81 -27.21
N GLU A 123 24.99 2.28 -27.34
CA GLU A 123 25.21 0.90 -27.80
C GLU A 123 25.72 -0.03 -26.71
N GLY A 124 26.20 0.51 -25.58
CA GLY A 124 26.70 -0.26 -24.48
C GLY A 124 26.67 0.44 -23.13
N LEU A 125 26.81 -0.38 -22.09
CA LEU A 125 26.82 -0.01 -20.67
C LEU A 125 27.99 -0.73 -19.97
N ALA A 126 28.68 -0.02 -19.08
CA ALA A 126 29.57 -0.62 -18.11
C ALA A 126 28.91 -0.61 -16.73
N ILE A 127 28.94 -1.73 -16.03
CA ILE A 127 28.29 -1.93 -14.73
C ILE A 127 29.36 -2.31 -13.71
N GLU A 128 29.39 -1.58 -12.60
CA GLU A 128 30.22 -1.84 -11.43
C GLU A 128 29.29 -2.03 -10.21
N GLY A 129 29.31 -3.23 -9.63
CA GLY A 129 28.36 -3.69 -8.64
C GLY A 129 26.92 -3.50 -9.11
N GLU A 130 26.21 -2.57 -8.47
CA GLU A 130 24.81 -2.26 -8.73
C GLU A 130 24.61 -0.91 -9.46
N ARG A 131 25.69 -0.33 -9.99
CA ARG A 131 25.68 1.00 -10.60
C ARG A 131 26.17 0.96 -12.03
N ILE A 132 25.61 1.85 -12.85
CA ILE A 132 26.09 2.09 -14.21
C ILE A 132 27.32 3.00 -14.09
N ALA A 133 28.48 2.48 -14.45
CA ALA A 133 29.76 3.19 -14.42
C ALA A 133 30.00 4.02 -15.69
N ALA A 134 29.52 3.55 -16.85
CA ALA A 134 29.64 4.27 -18.12
C ALA A 134 28.54 3.87 -19.12
N VAL A 135 28.21 4.80 -20.02
CA VAL A 135 27.24 4.62 -21.12
C VAL A 135 27.85 5.19 -22.40
N GLY A 136 27.88 4.44 -23.50
CA GLY A 136 28.53 4.92 -24.73
C GLY A 136 28.37 3.99 -25.92
N SER A 137 29.22 4.18 -26.92
CA SER A 137 29.37 3.26 -28.06
C SER A 137 29.94 1.91 -27.60
N SER A 138 29.72 0.87 -28.40
CA SER A 138 30.26 -0.46 -28.09
C SER A 138 31.79 -0.43 -27.99
N ALA A 139 32.45 0.36 -28.84
CA ALA A 139 33.90 0.48 -28.85
C ALA A 139 34.43 1.17 -27.58
N GLU A 140 33.78 2.24 -27.11
CA GLU A 140 34.14 2.92 -25.85
C GLU A 140 34.01 1.99 -24.66
N ILE A 141 32.89 1.29 -24.56
CA ILE A 141 32.60 0.40 -23.43
C ILE A 141 33.55 -0.80 -23.42
N ARG A 142 33.83 -1.42 -24.58
CA ARG A 142 34.79 -2.54 -24.68
C ARG A 142 36.19 -2.16 -24.19
N ARG A 143 36.64 -0.91 -24.36
CA ARG A 143 37.96 -0.45 -23.89
C ARG A 143 38.09 -0.43 -22.36
N LEU A 144 36.96 -0.46 -21.63
CA LEU A 144 36.96 -0.50 -20.17
C LEU A 144 37.17 -1.91 -19.61
N ALA A 145 37.17 -2.95 -20.46
CA ALA A 145 37.27 -4.34 -20.00
C ALA A 145 38.61 -4.59 -19.27
N GLY A 146 38.51 -5.10 -18.04
CA GLY A 146 39.64 -5.66 -17.30
C GLY A 146 39.68 -7.18 -17.35
N PRO A 147 40.70 -7.81 -16.76
CA PRO A 147 40.90 -9.27 -16.82
C PRO A 147 39.73 -10.11 -16.25
N LYS A 148 38.94 -9.54 -15.33
CA LYS A 148 37.77 -10.20 -14.70
C LYS A 148 36.42 -9.70 -15.24
N THR A 149 36.43 -8.72 -16.13
CA THR A 149 35.21 -8.10 -16.65
C THR A 149 34.46 -9.07 -17.56
N ARG A 150 33.19 -9.32 -17.26
CA ARG A 150 32.33 -10.14 -18.11
C ARG A 150 31.73 -9.29 -19.24
N VAL A 151 32.07 -9.60 -20.48
CA VAL A 151 31.52 -8.93 -21.67
C VAL A 151 30.34 -9.72 -22.23
N ILE A 152 29.19 -9.07 -22.37
CA ILE A 152 27.97 -9.65 -22.92
C ILE A 152 27.64 -8.93 -24.23
N ASP A 153 27.74 -9.66 -25.34
CA ASP A 153 27.31 -9.18 -26.65
C ASP A 153 25.79 -9.33 -26.78
N LEU A 154 25.10 -8.18 -26.88
CA LEU A 154 23.65 -8.11 -26.95
C LEU A 154 23.11 -8.40 -28.35
N LYS A 155 23.95 -8.52 -29.38
CA LYS A 155 23.55 -8.86 -30.76
C LYS A 155 22.40 -8.00 -31.30
N GLY A 156 22.42 -6.70 -31.00
CA GLY A 156 21.41 -5.72 -31.38
C GLY A 156 20.16 -5.68 -30.49
N ALA A 157 20.12 -6.45 -29.39
CA ALA A 157 18.97 -6.47 -28.47
C ALA A 157 18.72 -5.10 -27.83
N PHE A 158 17.44 -4.83 -27.55
CA PHE A 158 17.00 -3.61 -26.89
C PHE A 158 17.25 -3.68 -25.38
N VAL A 159 17.73 -2.57 -24.82
CA VAL A 159 17.91 -2.40 -23.37
C VAL A 159 17.15 -1.15 -22.95
N SER A 160 16.29 -1.27 -21.93
CA SER A 160 15.65 -0.14 -21.27
C SER A 160 15.99 -0.12 -19.78
N PRO A 161 15.73 1.00 -19.09
CA PRO A 161 15.61 0.98 -17.64
C PRO A 161 14.51 0.00 -17.25
N GLY A 162 14.71 -0.72 -16.14
CA GLY A 162 13.70 -1.61 -15.61
C GLY A 162 12.48 -0.82 -15.14
N PHE A 163 11.29 -1.43 -15.22
CA PHE A 163 10.07 -0.74 -14.83
C PHE A 163 10.00 -0.50 -13.32
N ASN A 164 9.40 0.61 -12.93
CA ASN A 164 9.10 1.00 -11.56
C ASN A 164 7.59 1.06 -11.40
N ASP A 165 7.02 0.05 -10.76
CA ASP A 165 5.60 0.04 -10.43
C ASP A 165 5.35 0.96 -9.23
N ALA A 166 4.79 2.13 -9.51
CA ALA A 166 4.63 3.18 -8.51
C ALA A 166 3.52 2.92 -7.49
N HIS A 167 2.69 1.89 -7.69
CA HIS A 167 1.57 1.61 -6.80
C HIS A 167 1.16 0.14 -6.88
N VAL A 168 1.43 -0.63 -5.84
CA VAL A 168 1.13 -2.06 -5.77
C VAL A 168 0.82 -2.49 -4.33
N HIS A 169 -0.08 -3.45 -4.19
CA HIS A 169 -0.41 -4.14 -2.95
C HIS A 169 0.25 -5.54 -2.97
N LEU A 170 1.49 -5.66 -2.50
CA LEU A 170 2.22 -6.93 -2.61
C LEU A 170 1.59 -8.06 -1.79
N ASP A 171 1.03 -7.77 -0.63
CA ASP A 171 0.35 -8.76 0.20
C ASP A 171 -0.88 -9.35 -0.49
N ALA A 172 -1.74 -8.50 -1.05
CA ALA A 172 -2.92 -8.90 -1.77
C ALA A 172 -2.56 -9.62 -3.08
N THR A 173 -1.54 -9.14 -3.80
CA THR A 173 -1.07 -9.78 -5.04
C THR A 173 -0.52 -11.17 -4.71
N GLY A 174 0.37 -11.27 -3.74
CA GLY A 174 0.95 -12.56 -3.35
C GLY A 174 -0.11 -13.54 -2.86
N ALA A 175 -1.09 -13.08 -2.09
CA ALA A 175 -2.22 -13.92 -1.66
C ALA A 175 -3.04 -14.46 -2.84
N LEU A 176 -3.26 -13.66 -3.88
CA LEU A 176 -3.94 -14.11 -5.11
C LEU A 176 -3.12 -15.14 -5.88
N LEU A 177 -1.82 -14.89 -6.07
CA LEU A 177 -0.93 -15.75 -6.87
C LEU A 177 -0.73 -17.14 -6.29
N VAL A 178 -0.62 -17.26 -4.97
CA VAL A 178 -0.33 -18.55 -4.32
C VAL A 178 -1.58 -19.20 -3.74
N GLY A 179 -2.63 -18.42 -3.49
CA GLY A 179 -3.89 -18.87 -2.91
C GLY A 179 -4.77 -19.62 -3.90
N VAL A 180 -6.07 -19.51 -3.67
CA VAL A 180 -7.11 -20.14 -4.49
C VAL A 180 -7.94 -19.07 -5.18
N ASN A 181 -8.16 -19.22 -6.48
CA ASN A 181 -9.16 -18.48 -7.25
C ASN A 181 -10.25 -19.47 -7.63
N LEU A 182 -11.49 -19.18 -7.28
CA LEU A 182 -12.64 -20.07 -7.52
C LEU A 182 -13.75 -19.42 -8.36
N LEU A 183 -13.56 -18.20 -8.88
CA LEU A 183 -14.63 -17.44 -9.54
C LEU A 183 -15.32 -18.20 -10.69
N ASP A 184 -14.54 -18.97 -11.44
CA ASP A 184 -14.96 -19.81 -12.57
C ASP A 184 -15.39 -21.23 -12.16
N VAL A 185 -15.21 -21.60 -10.91
CA VAL A 185 -15.43 -22.96 -10.42
C VAL A 185 -16.90 -23.21 -10.09
N HIS A 186 -17.44 -24.23 -10.76
CA HIS A 186 -18.84 -24.67 -10.66
C HIS A 186 -18.99 -26.21 -10.74
N SER A 187 -17.92 -26.95 -10.48
CA SER A 187 -17.95 -28.41 -10.43
C SER A 187 -16.84 -28.94 -9.53
N GLU A 188 -16.97 -30.20 -9.11
CA GLU A 188 -16.07 -30.83 -8.15
C GLU A 188 -14.62 -30.91 -8.64
N ALA A 189 -14.38 -31.38 -9.87
CA ALA A 189 -13.02 -31.61 -10.35
C ALA A 189 -12.15 -30.31 -10.38
N PRO A 190 -12.62 -29.18 -10.95
CA PRO A 190 -11.91 -27.91 -10.85
C PRO A 190 -11.75 -27.39 -9.42
N PHE A 191 -12.75 -27.62 -8.56
CA PHE A 191 -12.68 -27.21 -7.15
C PHE A 191 -11.56 -27.94 -6.41
N VAL A 192 -11.52 -29.27 -6.52
CA VAL A 192 -10.48 -30.11 -5.91
C VAL A 192 -9.11 -29.76 -6.45
N GLU A 193 -8.97 -29.52 -7.76
CA GLU A 193 -7.70 -29.15 -8.37
C GLU A 193 -7.18 -27.79 -7.87
N ARG A 194 -8.05 -26.77 -7.78
CA ARG A 194 -7.65 -25.44 -7.30
C ARG A 194 -7.23 -25.48 -5.83
N VAL A 195 -7.93 -26.23 -4.99
CA VAL A 195 -7.55 -26.43 -3.57
C VAL A 195 -6.25 -27.22 -3.44
N ARG A 196 -6.07 -28.30 -4.20
CA ARG A 196 -4.82 -29.08 -4.27
C ARG A 196 -3.64 -28.20 -4.67
N GLY A 197 -3.81 -27.37 -5.71
CA GLY A 197 -2.78 -26.45 -6.17
C GLY A 197 -2.38 -25.43 -5.09
N ALA A 198 -3.35 -24.86 -4.38
CA ALA A 198 -3.08 -23.93 -3.27
C ALA A 198 -2.35 -24.63 -2.12
N ALA A 199 -2.78 -25.84 -1.72
CA ALA A 199 -2.12 -26.64 -0.71
C ALA A 199 -0.66 -26.98 -1.08
N ALA A 200 -0.39 -27.29 -2.35
CA ALA A 200 0.96 -27.60 -2.83
C ALA A 200 1.91 -26.39 -2.84
N ARG A 201 1.38 -25.16 -2.98
CA ARG A 201 2.18 -23.92 -2.98
C ARG A 201 2.43 -23.37 -1.59
N LEU A 202 1.50 -23.60 -0.66
CA LEU A 202 1.52 -22.98 0.66
C LEU A 202 2.30 -23.81 1.69
N PRO A 203 2.99 -23.17 2.66
CA PRO A 203 3.59 -23.90 3.77
C PRO A 203 2.55 -24.65 4.61
N ARG A 204 2.90 -25.85 5.10
CA ARG A 204 2.08 -26.67 6.00
C ARG A 204 1.44 -25.81 7.10
N GLY A 205 0.14 -26.01 7.36
CA GLY A 205 -0.62 -25.29 8.38
C GLY A 205 -1.11 -23.89 7.95
N SER A 206 -0.70 -23.40 6.77
CA SER A 206 -1.26 -22.16 6.20
C SER A 206 -2.74 -22.33 5.90
N TRP A 207 -3.55 -21.33 6.25
CA TRP A 207 -4.96 -21.30 5.92
C TRP A 207 -5.17 -21.01 4.43
N ILE A 208 -5.98 -21.83 3.77
CA ILE A 208 -6.48 -21.59 2.42
C ILE A 208 -7.81 -20.88 2.55
N VAL A 209 -7.80 -19.58 2.27
CA VAL A 209 -8.93 -18.66 2.43
C VAL A 209 -9.15 -17.88 1.14
N ARG A 210 -10.25 -17.13 1.11
CA ARG A 210 -10.74 -16.36 -0.05
C ARG A 210 -11.17 -17.34 -1.15
N GLY A 211 -12.48 -17.41 -1.38
CA GLY A 211 -13.06 -18.32 -2.37
C GLY A 211 -13.64 -17.53 -3.53
N ASP A 212 -14.90 -17.17 -3.39
CA ASP A 212 -15.75 -16.57 -4.41
C ASP A 212 -16.22 -17.57 -5.49
N TRP A 213 -16.42 -18.83 -5.11
CA TRP A 213 -16.92 -19.83 -6.06
C TRP A 213 -18.32 -19.48 -6.59
N GLY A 214 -18.61 -19.93 -7.81
CA GLY A 214 -19.89 -19.73 -8.48
C GLY A 214 -20.16 -18.29 -8.93
N ALA A 215 -19.16 -17.40 -8.94
CA ALA A 215 -19.34 -16.02 -9.40
C ALA A 215 -19.82 -15.95 -10.85
N TYR A 216 -19.20 -16.72 -11.75
CA TYR A 216 -19.54 -16.69 -13.17
C TYR A 216 -20.91 -17.32 -13.45
N GLU A 217 -21.29 -18.36 -12.70
CA GLU A 217 -22.67 -18.92 -12.76
C GLU A 217 -23.70 -17.85 -12.37
N GLN A 218 -23.42 -17.08 -11.32
CA GLN A 218 -24.31 -16.04 -10.83
C GLN A 218 -24.40 -14.86 -11.81
N TRP A 219 -23.29 -14.45 -12.42
CA TRP A 219 -23.29 -13.40 -13.45
C TRP A 219 -24.02 -13.84 -14.71
N ALA A 220 -23.87 -15.10 -15.14
CA ALA A 220 -24.60 -15.67 -16.27
C ALA A 220 -26.12 -15.70 -16.01
N ALA A 221 -26.54 -16.08 -14.80
CA ALA A 221 -27.96 -16.09 -14.42
C ALA A 221 -28.62 -14.69 -14.42
N GLY A 222 -27.83 -13.63 -14.24
CA GLY A 222 -28.28 -12.23 -14.30
C GLY A 222 -28.31 -11.61 -15.70
N THR A 223 -27.86 -12.33 -16.74
CA THR A 223 -27.77 -11.80 -18.10
C THR A 223 -29.11 -11.99 -18.85
N PRO A 224 -29.79 -10.92 -19.33
CA PRO A 224 -31.01 -11.05 -20.11
C PRO A 224 -30.77 -11.91 -21.37
N GLY A 225 -31.53 -13.00 -21.52
CA GLY A 225 -31.45 -13.90 -22.68
C GLY A 225 -30.43 -15.04 -22.58
N ALA A 226 -29.71 -15.18 -21.45
CA ALA A 226 -28.87 -16.35 -21.22
C ALA A 226 -29.74 -17.60 -20.96
N ALA A 227 -29.79 -18.51 -21.92
CA ALA A 227 -30.32 -19.85 -21.68
C ALA A 227 -29.36 -20.61 -20.73
N PRO A 228 -29.86 -21.42 -19.78
CA PRO A 228 -29.00 -22.34 -19.04
C PRO A 228 -28.20 -23.19 -20.03
N ALA A 229 -26.90 -23.37 -19.78
CA ALA A 229 -26.08 -24.25 -20.59
C ALA A 229 -26.74 -25.65 -20.65
N ALA A 230 -26.86 -26.20 -21.87
CA ALA A 230 -27.45 -27.52 -22.06
C ALA A 230 -26.65 -28.57 -21.26
N GLY A 231 -27.30 -29.22 -20.29
CA GLY A 231 -26.67 -30.19 -19.39
C GLY A 231 -26.32 -29.67 -18.00
N ALA A 232 -26.74 -28.46 -17.61
CA ALA A 232 -26.58 -27.96 -16.24
C ALA A 232 -27.26 -28.90 -15.23
N ALA A 233 -26.50 -29.40 -14.25
CA ALA A 233 -27.01 -30.20 -13.15
C ALA A 233 -28.07 -29.45 -12.32
N ALA A 234 -28.84 -30.19 -11.53
CA ALA A 234 -29.90 -29.66 -10.67
C ALA A 234 -29.35 -28.66 -9.62
N GLY A 235 -29.44 -27.37 -9.92
CA GLY A 235 -29.11 -26.27 -9.00
C GLY A 235 -27.62 -25.86 -8.99
N PRO A 236 -27.31 -24.74 -8.32
CA PRO A 236 -25.95 -24.19 -8.25
C PRO A 236 -24.99 -25.12 -7.50
N PHE A 237 -23.73 -25.17 -7.94
CA PHE A 237 -22.70 -26.01 -7.35
C PHE A 237 -22.52 -25.73 -5.85
N THR A 238 -22.67 -26.79 -5.03
CA THR A 238 -22.45 -26.75 -3.59
C THR A 238 -21.36 -27.75 -3.22
N PRO A 239 -20.17 -27.30 -2.77
CA PRO A 239 -19.09 -28.20 -2.42
C PRO A 239 -19.33 -28.90 -1.07
N ASP A 240 -18.60 -29.99 -0.83
CA ASP A 240 -18.60 -30.73 0.43
C ASP A 240 -17.14 -30.91 0.89
N ARG A 241 -16.89 -30.87 2.20
CA ARG A 241 -15.55 -31.01 2.78
C ARG A 241 -14.84 -32.28 2.31
N ARG A 242 -15.60 -33.35 2.08
CA ARG A 242 -15.07 -34.66 1.67
C ARG A 242 -14.37 -34.60 0.32
N MET A 243 -14.74 -33.65 -0.54
CA MET A 243 -14.08 -33.41 -1.83
C MET A 243 -12.62 -32.97 -1.63
N ILE A 244 -12.34 -32.21 -0.56
CA ILE A 244 -11.06 -31.52 -0.38
C ILE A 244 -10.23 -32.02 0.81
N ASP A 245 -10.81 -32.79 1.73
CA ASP A 245 -10.12 -33.31 2.92
C ASP A 245 -8.84 -34.09 2.55
N ALA A 246 -8.89 -34.93 1.50
CA ALA A 246 -7.74 -35.74 1.07
C ALA A 246 -6.63 -34.92 0.39
N VAL A 247 -6.95 -33.78 -0.23
CA VAL A 247 -5.97 -32.91 -0.92
C VAL A 247 -5.49 -31.74 -0.06
N SER A 248 -6.05 -31.56 1.13
CA SER A 248 -5.70 -30.51 2.08
C SER A 248 -5.51 -31.00 3.54
N PRO A 249 -4.95 -32.21 3.79
CA PRO A 249 -4.94 -32.81 5.14
C PRO A 249 -4.17 -31.96 6.16
N ASP A 250 -3.23 -31.16 5.67
CA ASP A 250 -2.31 -30.34 6.45
C ASP A 250 -2.63 -28.84 6.39
N HIS A 251 -3.74 -28.48 5.74
CA HIS A 251 -4.15 -27.10 5.55
C HIS A 251 -5.61 -26.92 5.97
N PRO A 252 -5.91 -26.05 6.95
CA PRO A 252 -7.29 -25.64 7.16
C PRO A 252 -7.79 -24.84 5.94
N VAL A 253 -8.93 -25.24 5.39
CA VAL A 253 -9.58 -24.58 4.25
C VAL A 253 -10.84 -23.91 4.74
N PHE A 254 -10.99 -22.61 4.47
CA PHE A 254 -12.21 -21.85 4.73
C PHE A 254 -12.49 -20.88 3.58
N VAL A 255 -13.28 -21.33 2.61
CA VAL A 255 -13.61 -20.59 1.38
C VAL A 255 -15.09 -20.18 1.39
N ASN A 256 -15.44 -19.17 0.60
CA ASN A 256 -16.80 -18.60 0.55
C ASN A 256 -17.39 -18.64 -0.86
N ARG A 257 -18.71 -18.70 -0.97
CA ARG A 257 -19.42 -18.41 -2.22
C ARG A 257 -19.28 -16.92 -2.54
N PHE A 258 -19.36 -16.55 -3.83
CA PHE A 258 -19.26 -15.16 -4.28
C PHE A 258 -20.18 -14.18 -3.51
N ASP A 259 -21.43 -14.58 -3.27
CA ASP A 259 -22.44 -13.77 -2.54
C ASP A 259 -22.26 -13.77 -1.00
N ARG A 260 -21.29 -14.52 -0.48
CA ARG A 260 -21.01 -14.71 0.96
C ARG A 260 -22.18 -15.27 1.77
N SER A 261 -23.16 -15.88 1.11
CA SER A 261 -24.28 -16.56 1.77
C SER A 261 -23.88 -17.90 2.39
N MET A 262 -22.77 -18.48 1.91
CA MET A 262 -22.33 -19.83 2.22
C MET A 262 -20.80 -19.91 2.28
N PHE A 263 -20.29 -20.69 3.23
CA PHE A 263 -18.87 -20.95 3.44
C PHE A 263 -18.62 -22.45 3.54
N LEU A 264 -17.49 -22.93 3.04
CA LEU A 264 -17.03 -24.30 3.20
C LEU A 264 -15.80 -24.34 4.10
N ALA A 265 -15.88 -25.10 5.19
CA ALA A 265 -14.76 -25.48 6.04
C ALA A 265 -14.41 -26.96 5.83
N ASN A 266 -13.13 -27.28 5.58
CA ASN A 266 -12.69 -28.68 5.57
C ASN A 266 -12.65 -29.26 7.00
N SER A 267 -12.42 -30.57 7.12
CA SER A 267 -12.36 -31.26 8.43
C SER A 267 -11.33 -30.65 9.38
N PHE A 268 -10.20 -30.19 8.85
CA PHE A 268 -9.17 -29.57 9.67
C PHE A 268 -9.64 -28.22 10.23
N ALA A 269 -10.22 -27.35 9.39
CA ALA A 269 -10.77 -26.07 9.84
C ALA A 269 -11.92 -26.26 10.87
N LEU A 270 -12.82 -27.22 10.65
CA LEU A 270 -13.88 -27.57 11.60
C LEU A 270 -13.32 -28.01 12.96
N LYS A 271 -12.28 -28.86 12.94
CA LYS A 271 -11.59 -29.33 14.15
C LYS A 271 -10.95 -28.17 14.92
N LEU A 272 -10.30 -27.23 14.24
CA LEU A 272 -9.71 -26.05 14.87
C LEU A 272 -10.78 -25.13 15.49
N ALA A 273 -11.97 -25.06 14.89
CA ALA A 273 -13.10 -24.31 15.39
C ALA A 273 -13.91 -25.05 16.49
N GLY A 274 -13.55 -26.29 16.82
CA GLY A 274 -14.30 -27.11 17.77
C GLY A 274 -15.71 -27.51 17.31
N ILE A 275 -15.96 -27.50 15.99
CA ILE A 275 -17.26 -27.86 15.42
C ILE A 275 -17.33 -29.39 15.24
N THR A 276 -18.40 -29.98 15.77
CA THR A 276 -18.67 -31.41 15.79
C THR A 276 -20.11 -31.68 15.33
N GLU A 277 -20.47 -32.95 15.16
CA GLU A 277 -21.85 -33.35 14.84
C GLU A 277 -22.86 -32.98 15.93
N SER A 278 -22.42 -32.70 17.15
CA SER A 278 -23.29 -32.24 18.24
C SER A 278 -23.32 -30.72 18.41
N THR A 279 -22.55 -29.97 17.63
CA THR A 279 -22.49 -28.50 17.78
C THR A 279 -23.81 -27.86 17.35
N THR A 280 -24.39 -27.07 18.26
CA THR A 280 -25.57 -26.25 17.98
C THR A 280 -25.16 -24.98 17.24
N ALA A 281 -25.89 -24.64 16.17
CA ALA A 281 -25.63 -23.41 15.43
C ALA A 281 -26.01 -22.16 16.26
N PRO A 282 -25.22 -21.07 16.18
CA PRO A 282 -25.59 -19.81 16.82
C PRO A 282 -26.86 -19.21 16.17
N PRO A 283 -27.61 -18.34 16.88
CA PRO A 283 -28.75 -17.64 16.30
C PRO A 283 -28.40 -16.94 14.98
N GLY A 284 -29.22 -17.13 13.95
CA GLY A 284 -28.96 -16.60 12.60
C GLY A 284 -27.85 -17.34 11.84
N GLY A 285 -27.42 -18.51 12.30
CA GLY A 285 -26.46 -19.38 11.64
C GLY A 285 -27.02 -20.77 11.35
N GLU A 286 -26.38 -21.46 10.40
CA GLU A 286 -26.70 -22.86 10.06
C GLU A 286 -25.40 -23.65 9.91
N ILE A 287 -25.35 -24.84 10.52
CA ILE A 287 -24.29 -25.83 10.33
C ILE A 287 -24.90 -27.00 9.56
N VAL A 288 -24.53 -27.14 8.28
CA VAL A 288 -25.22 -28.07 7.36
C VAL A 288 -24.68 -29.49 7.53
N LYS A 289 -25.61 -30.44 7.71
CA LYS A 289 -25.34 -31.88 7.81
C LYS A 289 -25.98 -32.63 6.64
N ASP A 290 -25.40 -33.74 6.26
CA ASP A 290 -25.98 -34.67 5.29
C ASP A 290 -27.17 -35.43 5.88
N ALA A 291 -27.84 -36.24 5.06
CA ALA A 291 -28.99 -37.06 5.50
C ALA A 291 -28.65 -38.08 6.61
N THR A 292 -27.37 -38.37 6.83
CA THR A 292 -26.88 -39.26 7.90
C THR A 292 -26.49 -38.50 9.16
N GLY A 293 -26.67 -37.17 9.17
CA GLY A 293 -26.31 -36.31 10.29
C GLY A 293 -24.83 -35.98 10.36
N ARG A 294 -24.05 -36.15 9.27
CA ARG A 294 -22.62 -35.82 9.23
C ARG A 294 -22.39 -34.42 8.67
N LEU A 295 -21.40 -33.69 9.21
CA LEU A 295 -21.00 -32.37 8.75
C LEU A 295 -20.58 -32.42 7.28
N THR A 296 -21.22 -31.61 6.46
CA THR A 296 -20.81 -31.35 5.07
C THR A 296 -19.65 -30.35 4.98
N GLY A 297 -19.41 -29.61 6.08
CA GLY A 297 -18.49 -28.47 6.12
C GLY A 297 -19.12 -27.14 5.68
N ILE A 298 -20.37 -27.14 5.21
CA ILE A 298 -21.06 -25.90 4.86
C ILE A 298 -21.57 -25.18 6.12
N LEU A 299 -21.23 -23.89 6.21
CA LEU A 299 -21.63 -22.96 7.26
C LEU A 299 -22.31 -21.73 6.63
N LYS A 300 -23.42 -21.28 7.21
CA LYS A 300 -24.16 -20.08 6.77
C LYS A 300 -24.37 -19.11 7.92
N GLY A 301 -24.52 -17.82 7.57
CA GLY A 301 -24.80 -16.76 8.53
C GLY A 301 -23.80 -16.74 9.69
N ALA A 302 -24.31 -16.58 10.92
CA ALA A 302 -23.49 -16.50 12.13
C ALA A 302 -22.64 -17.77 12.40
N ALA A 303 -22.96 -18.93 11.81
CA ALA A 303 -22.16 -20.14 11.98
C ALA A 303 -20.77 -20.03 11.32
N ALA A 304 -20.64 -19.20 10.27
CA ALA A 304 -19.36 -18.93 9.63
C ALA A 304 -18.37 -18.22 10.57
N ASP A 305 -18.88 -17.47 11.56
CA ASP A 305 -18.05 -16.72 12.51
C ASP A 305 -17.32 -17.64 13.50
N LEU A 306 -17.85 -18.85 13.74
CA LEU A 306 -17.17 -19.87 14.55
C LEU A 306 -15.81 -20.26 13.96
N VAL A 307 -15.73 -20.40 12.63
CA VAL A 307 -14.47 -20.69 11.95
C VAL A 307 -13.66 -19.42 11.75
N ARG A 308 -14.28 -18.30 11.36
CA ARG A 308 -13.58 -17.03 11.16
C ARG A 308 -12.81 -16.58 12.42
N GLY A 309 -13.38 -16.80 13.60
CA GLY A 309 -12.78 -16.45 14.88
C GLY A 309 -11.50 -17.21 15.25
N VAL A 310 -11.23 -18.35 14.59
CA VAL A 310 -10.02 -19.16 14.84
C VAL A 310 -8.96 -19.03 13.73
N ILE A 311 -9.20 -18.22 12.70
CA ILE A 311 -8.22 -17.95 11.64
C ILE A 311 -7.14 -17.02 12.23
N PRO A 312 -5.87 -17.47 12.34
CA PRO A 312 -4.79 -16.62 12.80
C PRO A 312 -4.39 -15.61 11.72
N PRO A 313 -3.65 -14.54 12.07
CA PRO A 313 -2.92 -13.75 11.10
C PRO A 313 -2.03 -14.63 10.21
N ILE A 314 -1.78 -14.17 8.97
CA ILE A 314 -0.91 -14.86 8.01
C ILE A 314 0.47 -15.09 8.63
N GLY A 315 0.91 -16.34 8.67
CA GLY A 315 2.21 -16.73 9.21
C GLY A 315 3.38 -16.20 8.37
N PHE A 316 4.55 -16.06 9.00
CA PHE A 316 5.73 -15.49 8.35
C PHE A 316 6.20 -16.31 7.14
N ASP A 317 6.22 -17.64 7.23
CA ASP A 317 6.61 -18.50 6.10
C ASP A 317 5.65 -18.38 4.91
N GLN A 318 4.34 -18.28 5.19
CA GLN A 318 3.34 -18.03 4.15
C GLN A 318 3.58 -16.66 3.49
N ARG A 319 3.94 -15.65 4.28
CA ARG A 319 4.29 -14.31 3.75
C ARG A 319 5.51 -14.38 2.84
N LEU A 320 6.56 -15.13 3.20
CA LEU A 320 7.75 -15.28 2.36
C LEU A 320 7.40 -15.95 1.02
N VAL A 321 6.55 -16.98 1.02
CA VAL A 321 6.05 -17.61 -0.21
C VAL A 321 5.28 -16.62 -1.08
N GLN A 322 4.38 -15.83 -0.48
CA GLN A 322 3.61 -14.80 -1.19
C GLN A 322 4.54 -13.75 -1.84
N VAL A 323 5.49 -13.20 -1.08
CA VAL A 323 6.41 -12.18 -1.59
C VAL A 323 7.29 -12.74 -2.71
N ARG A 324 7.82 -13.97 -2.58
CA ARG A 324 8.60 -14.62 -3.65
C ARG A 324 7.80 -14.81 -4.93
N ALA A 325 6.51 -15.13 -4.83
CA ALA A 325 5.65 -15.25 -6.00
C ALA A 325 5.52 -13.90 -6.75
N VAL A 326 5.30 -12.81 -6.01
CA VAL A 326 5.25 -11.47 -6.62
C VAL A 326 6.60 -11.06 -7.23
N LEU A 327 7.71 -11.34 -6.54
CA LEU A 327 9.05 -11.04 -7.06
C LEU A 327 9.36 -11.79 -8.37
N ARG A 328 8.85 -13.02 -8.52
CA ARG A 328 8.98 -13.80 -9.74
C ARG A 328 8.21 -13.15 -10.89
N GLU A 329 6.93 -12.84 -10.68
CA GLU A 329 6.10 -12.20 -11.70
C GLU A 329 6.62 -10.81 -12.08
N ALA A 330 7.07 -10.01 -11.11
CA ALA A 330 7.72 -8.73 -11.35
C ALA A 330 8.93 -8.89 -12.27
N ARG A 331 9.77 -9.92 -12.06
CA ARG A 331 10.92 -10.20 -12.92
C ARG A 331 10.51 -10.60 -14.33
N GLU A 332 9.50 -11.45 -14.47
CA GLU A 332 8.95 -11.86 -15.77
C GLU A 332 8.37 -10.67 -16.55
N GLY A 333 7.77 -9.70 -15.86
CA GLY A 333 7.26 -8.45 -16.42
C GLY A 333 8.30 -7.33 -16.59
N GLY A 334 9.57 -7.55 -16.24
CA GLY A 334 10.63 -6.53 -16.30
C GLY A 334 10.52 -5.42 -15.25
N VAL A 335 9.72 -5.62 -14.19
CA VAL A 335 9.57 -4.73 -13.04
C VAL A 335 10.73 -4.96 -12.07
N THR A 336 11.56 -3.93 -11.91
CA THR A 336 12.76 -3.96 -11.04
C THR A 336 12.61 -3.13 -9.77
N THR A 337 11.55 -2.32 -9.68
CA THR A 337 11.20 -1.55 -8.48
C THR A 337 9.69 -1.58 -8.27
N MET A 338 9.27 -1.74 -7.02
CA MET A 338 7.87 -1.75 -6.62
C MET A 338 7.66 -0.80 -5.44
N GLN A 339 6.56 -0.04 -5.45
CA GLN A 339 6.21 0.90 -4.39
C GLN A 339 4.99 0.41 -3.62
N ASP A 340 5.28 -0.30 -2.54
CA ASP A 340 4.35 -1.12 -1.77
C ASP A 340 3.60 -0.30 -0.71
N LEU A 341 2.35 -0.69 -0.47
CA LEU A 341 1.55 -0.20 0.64
C LEU A 341 1.81 -1.10 1.85
N SER A 342 2.95 -0.87 2.50
CA SER A 342 3.56 -1.87 3.37
C SER A 342 2.99 -1.91 4.78
N THR A 343 2.69 -3.12 5.26
CA THR A 343 2.56 -3.43 6.69
C THR A 343 3.93 -3.79 7.30
N PRO A 344 4.10 -3.71 8.63
CA PRO A 344 5.34 -4.15 9.30
C PRO A 344 5.75 -5.58 8.94
N GLU A 345 4.78 -6.48 8.82
CA GLU A 345 5.01 -7.90 8.49
C GLU A 345 5.57 -8.07 7.08
N GLN A 346 5.12 -7.25 6.12
CA GLN A 346 5.72 -7.20 4.79
C GLN A 346 7.16 -6.69 4.84
N VAL A 347 7.41 -5.62 5.59
CA VAL A 347 8.77 -5.07 5.75
C VAL A 347 9.72 -6.10 6.35
N MET A 348 9.28 -6.88 7.36
CA MET A 348 10.06 -7.98 7.93
C MET A 348 10.40 -9.05 6.89
N ALA A 349 9.44 -9.41 6.04
CA ALA A 349 9.66 -10.37 4.95
C ALA A 349 10.67 -9.84 3.92
N TYR A 350 10.58 -8.56 3.53
CA TYR A 350 11.53 -7.93 2.62
C TYR A 350 12.95 -7.91 3.18
N GLN A 351 13.10 -7.58 4.46
CA GLN A 351 14.40 -7.60 5.14
C GLN A 351 14.99 -9.02 5.21
N ASP A 352 14.16 -10.03 5.46
CA ASP A 352 14.61 -11.42 5.50
C ASP A 352 15.08 -11.92 4.13
N LEU A 353 14.29 -11.71 3.08
CA LEU A 353 14.68 -12.04 1.71
C LEU A 353 15.93 -11.28 1.30
N ARG A 354 16.05 -10.02 1.71
CA ARG A 354 17.25 -9.21 1.43
C ARG A 354 18.49 -9.78 2.10
N ARG A 355 18.43 -10.17 3.38
CA ARG A 355 19.57 -10.81 4.08
C ARG A 355 19.98 -12.13 3.44
N LYS A 356 19.02 -12.86 2.86
CA LYS A 356 19.26 -14.13 2.16
C LYS A 356 19.71 -13.98 0.70
N GLY A 357 19.77 -12.75 0.17
CA GLY A 357 20.08 -12.51 -1.24
C GLY A 357 18.95 -12.89 -2.21
N GLU A 358 17.72 -13.02 -1.70
CA GLU A 358 16.54 -13.47 -2.45
C GLU A 358 15.61 -12.31 -2.87
N LEU A 359 15.84 -11.09 -2.37
CA LEU A 359 15.07 -9.92 -2.78
C LEU A 359 15.52 -9.46 -4.18
N THR A 360 14.70 -9.70 -5.20
CA THR A 360 15.13 -9.49 -6.61
C THR A 360 14.54 -8.25 -7.28
N ALA A 361 13.87 -7.40 -6.52
CA ALA A 361 13.41 -6.08 -6.93
C ALA A 361 13.58 -5.10 -5.77
N ARG A 362 13.81 -3.82 -6.08
CA ARG A 362 13.85 -2.76 -5.07
C ARG A 362 12.44 -2.51 -4.55
N ILE A 363 12.28 -2.39 -3.25
CA ILE A 363 11.00 -2.13 -2.59
C ILE A 363 11.05 -0.76 -1.94
N ASN A 364 10.13 0.10 -2.38
CA ASN A 364 9.88 1.36 -1.72
C ASN A 364 8.64 1.22 -0.82
N ILE A 365 8.82 1.33 0.49
CA ILE A 365 7.77 1.09 1.47
C ILE A 365 6.97 2.36 1.75
N ARG A 366 5.65 2.19 1.90
CA ARG A 366 4.70 3.24 2.26
C ARG A 366 3.76 2.76 3.37
N PRO A 367 4.15 2.90 4.65
CA PRO A 367 3.24 2.60 5.75
C PRO A 367 2.02 3.53 5.71
N GLN A 368 0.95 3.13 6.39
CA GLN A 368 -0.25 3.98 6.47
C GLN A 368 0.04 5.27 7.24
N LEU A 369 -0.61 6.37 6.84
CA LEU A 369 -0.38 7.71 7.36
C LEU A 369 -0.72 7.85 8.85
N TYR A 370 -1.62 7.03 9.41
CA TYR A 370 -1.86 7.04 10.86
C TYR A 370 -0.63 6.64 11.67
N ARG A 371 0.41 6.08 11.04
CA ARG A 371 1.71 5.77 11.65
C ARG A 371 2.71 6.91 11.55
N ALA A 372 2.30 8.09 11.10
CA ALA A 372 3.19 9.24 10.96
C ALA A 372 3.87 9.60 12.29
N ASP A 373 3.13 9.53 13.41
CA ASP A 373 3.70 9.76 14.74
C ASP A 373 4.74 8.69 15.12
N ASP A 374 4.47 7.41 14.88
CA ASP A 374 5.42 6.32 15.15
C ASP A 374 6.74 6.52 14.38
N VAL A 375 6.62 6.85 13.09
CA VAL A 375 7.77 7.05 12.20
C VAL A 375 8.55 8.31 12.59
N ALA A 376 7.85 9.39 12.94
CA ALA A 376 8.46 10.62 13.43
C ALA A 376 9.16 10.42 14.78
N ALA A 377 8.57 9.65 15.70
CA ALA A 377 9.15 9.34 17.00
C ALA A 377 10.46 8.53 16.90
N LEU A 378 10.59 7.74 15.84
CA LEU A 378 11.83 7.02 15.50
C LEU A 378 12.86 7.88 14.74
N GLY A 379 12.52 9.11 14.38
CA GLY A 379 13.40 10.01 13.62
C GLY A 379 13.62 9.57 12.16
N LEU A 380 12.71 8.77 11.60
CA LEU A 380 12.85 8.27 10.23
C LEU A 380 12.34 9.31 9.23
N SER A 381 13.12 9.56 8.18
CA SER A 381 12.78 10.48 7.09
C SER A 381 12.77 9.78 5.73
N ARG A 382 12.30 10.49 4.68
CA ARG A 382 12.28 9.94 3.32
C ARG A 382 13.69 9.52 2.89
N GLY A 383 13.80 8.29 2.38
CA GLY A 383 15.05 7.69 1.96
C GLY A 383 15.69 6.79 3.03
N PHE A 384 15.16 6.74 4.25
CA PHE A 384 15.62 5.80 5.27
C PHE A 384 15.59 4.35 4.76
N GLY A 385 16.63 3.59 5.10
CA GLY A 385 16.89 2.26 4.55
C GLY A 385 18.15 2.26 3.68
N ASP A 386 18.08 1.65 2.51
CA ASP A 386 19.20 1.51 1.59
C ASP A 386 18.73 1.37 0.14
N ASP A 387 19.65 1.04 -0.75
CA ASP A 387 19.37 0.99 -2.17
C ASP A 387 18.22 0.02 -2.56
N TRP A 388 17.98 -1.04 -1.78
CA TRP A 388 16.97 -2.07 -2.04
C TRP A 388 15.66 -1.91 -1.29
N LEU A 389 15.69 -1.34 -0.08
CA LEU A 389 14.51 -1.16 0.75
C LEU A 389 14.47 0.27 1.31
N ARG A 390 13.53 1.11 0.86
CA ARG A 390 13.47 2.55 1.24
C ARG A 390 12.11 3.01 1.69
N LEU A 391 12.06 3.80 2.75
CA LEU A 391 10.88 4.60 3.10
C LEU A 391 10.72 5.77 2.13
N ILE A 392 9.61 5.85 1.40
CA ILE A 392 9.41 6.91 0.39
C ILE A 392 8.21 7.83 0.66
N GLY A 393 7.30 7.44 1.54
CA GLY A 393 6.07 8.19 1.80
C GLY A 393 5.11 7.44 2.70
N PHE A 394 3.96 8.04 2.98
CA PHE A 394 2.85 7.42 3.67
C PHE A 394 1.65 7.20 2.75
N LYS A 395 0.86 6.16 2.97
CA LYS A 395 -0.43 5.96 2.29
C LYS A 395 -1.60 6.47 3.13
N ALA A 396 -2.52 7.23 2.53
CA ALA A 396 -3.85 7.47 3.09
C ALA A 396 -4.93 7.48 2.00
N TRP A 397 -6.17 7.78 2.40
CA TRP A 397 -7.33 7.87 1.50
C TRP A 397 -8.26 9.00 1.91
N VAL A 398 -8.81 9.73 0.94
CA VAL A 398 -9.94 10.64 1.16
C VAL A 398 -11.26 9.88 0.98
N ASP A 399 -11.42 9.19 -0.14
CA ASP A 399 -12.65 8.53 -0.56
C ASP A 399 -12.43 7.05 -0.95
N GLY A 400 -13.48 6.40 -1.44
CA GLY A 400 -13.43 5.03 -1.93
C GLY A 400 -13.18 4.92 -3.43
N ILE A 401 -13.74 3.89 -4.06
CA ILE A 401 -13.58 3.60 -5.48
C ILE A 401 -14.89 3.80 -6.25
N MET A 402 -14.79 4.04 -7.56
CA MET A 402 -15.97 4.27 -8.40
C MET A 402 -16.82 3.00 -8.58
N GLY A 403 -16.18 1.82 -8.67
CA GLY A 403 -16.87 0.56 -8.99
C GLY A 403 -17.93 0.13 -7.98
N ASN A 404 -17.71 0.36 -6.68
CA ASN A 404 -18.67 0.11 -5.60
C ASN A 404 -19.37 1.38 -5.10
N SER A 405 -19.36 2.44 -5.90
CA SER A 405 -20.05 3.70 -5.63
C SER A 405 -19.65 4.38 -4.32
N SER A 406 -18.35 4.34 -3.98
CA SER A 406 -17.82 4.95 -2.75
C SER A 406 -16.82 6.08 -2.98
N ALA A 407 -16.36 6.30 -4.21
CA ALA A 407 -15.65 7.52 -4.61
C ALA A 407 -16.55 8.75 -4.44
N LEU A 408 -15.97 9.86 -3.99
CA LEU A 408 -16.71 11.02 -3.50
C LEU A 408 -16.87 12.10 -4.58
N PHE A 409 -18.12 12.37 -4.98
CA PHE A 409 -18.46 13.26 -6.08
C PHE A 409 -19.29 14.49 -5.66
N PHE A 410 -19.17 15.57 -6.43
CA PHE A 410 -20.08 16.72 -6.30
C PHE A 410 -21.52 16.36 -6.68
N ALA A 411 -21.69 15.67 -7.81
CA ALA A 411 -22.98 15.15 -8.24
C ALA A 411 -23.17 13.69 -7.79
N PRO A 412 -24.40 13.24 -7.48
CA PRO A 412 -24.64 11.86 -7.10
C PRO A 412 -24.30 10.87 -8.23
N PHE A 413 -24.18 9.60 -7.89
CA PHE A 413 -24.07 8.53 -8.88
C PHE A 413 -25.34 8.43 -9.73
N GLN A 414 -25.18 8.15 -11.02
CA GLN A 414 -26.28 8.07 -12.00
C GLN A 414 -27.28 6.95 -11.64
N HIS A 415 -26.77 5.79 -11.25
CA HIS A 415 -27.57 4.62 -10.83
C HIS A 415 -28.06 4.68 -9.37
N ASP A 416 -27.54 5.61 -8.55
CA ASP A 416 -28.00 5.83 -7.17
C ASP A 416 -28.00 7.33 -6.84
N PRO A 417 -29.11 8.05 -7.14
CA PRO A 417 -29.21 9.49 -6.96
C PRO A 417 -29.07 9.98 -5.51
N ARG A 418 -29.12 9.07 -4.52
CA ARG A 418 -28.95 9.42 -3.09
C ARG A 418 -27.50 9.30 -2.64
N ASN A 419 -26.63 8.72 -3.45
CA ASN A 419 -25.27 8.41 -3.10
C ASN A 419 -24.31 9.36 -3.82
N ARG A 420 -23.47 10.05 -3.05
CA ARG A 420 -22.39 10.92 -3.55
C ARG A 420 -21.00 10.37 -3.21
N GLY A 421 -20.91 9.13 -2.73
CA GLY A 421 -19.70 8.53 -2.21
C GLY A 421 -19.57 8.64 -0.69
N ILE A 422 -18.44 8.19 -0.17
CA ILE A 422 -18.21 8.04 1.27
C ILE A 422 -16.79 8.50 1.61
N LEU A 423 -16.66 9.31 2.66
CA LEU A 423 -15.36 9.64 3.25
C LEU A 423 -14.76 8.42 3.96
N ARG A 424 -13.46 8.21 3.79
CA ARG A 424 -12.75 7.13 4.48
C ARG A 424 -12.51 7.51 5.94
N HIS A 425 -12.39 6.49 6.79
CA HIS A 425 -12.27 6.66 8.24
C HIS A 425 -11.17 7.65 8.67
N VAL A 426 -10.04 7.70 7.95
CA VAL A 426 -8.92 8.61 8.25
C VAL A 426 -9.30 10.09 8.12
N MET A 427 -10.38 10.42 7.41
CA MET A 427 -10.92 11.78 7.34
C MET A 427 -11.57 12.22 8.65
N TYR A 428 -11.99 11.28 9.50
CA TYR A 428 -12.74 11.57 10.73
C TYR A 428 -11.82 11.74 11.96
N PRO A 429 -12.15 12.69 12.87
CA PRO A 429 -13.20 13.71 12.70
C PRO A 429 -12.87 14.69 11.57
N GLU A 430 -13.91 15.05 10.80
CA GLU A 430 -13.80 16.14 9.82
C GLU A 430 -13.54 17.47 10.53
N GLY A 431 -13.10 18.47 9.78
CA GLY A 431 -12.97 19.85 10.28
C GLY A 431 -14.30 20.43 10.78
N GLN A 432 -15.38 20.05 10.10
CA GLN A 432 -16.76 20.26 10.48
C GLN A 432 -17.56 19.03 10.01
N GLU A 433 -18.40 18.47 10.89
CA GLU A 433 -19.17 17.27 10.56
C GLU A 433 -20.09 17.50 9.36
N GLY A 434 -20.00 16.62 8.35
CA GLY A 434 -20.80 16.73 7.13
C GLY A 434 -20.30 17.80 6.15
N ALA A 435 -19.15 18.42 6.40
CA ALA A 435 -18.57 19.44 5.52
C ALA A 435 -18.47 18.96 4.07
N ALA A 436 -17.92 17.77 3.83
CA ALA A 436 -17.80 17.23 2.48
C ALA A 436 -19.16 17.15 1.75
N MET A 437 -20.22 16.71 2.44
CA MET A 437 -21.54 16.53 1.83
C MET A 437 -22.28 17.84 1.55
N THR A 438 -21.88 18.95 2.18
CA THR A 438 -22.48 20.28 1.94
C THR A 438 -21.80 21.05 0.82
N MET A 439 -20.66 20.58 0.30
CA MET A 439 -19.92 21.26 -0.76
C MET A 439 -20.55 21.08 -2.15
N GLY A 440 -20.67 22.18 -2.87
CA GLY A 440 -20.86 22.25 -4.33
C GLY A 440 -19.56 22.54 -5.09
N PRO A 441 -19.56 22.53 -6.43
CA PRO A 441 -18.34 22.65 -7.25
C PRO A 441 -17.50 23.93 -7.04
N GLY A 442 -18.13 25.03 -6.63
CA GLY A 442 -17.45 26.31 -6.34
C GLY A 442 -16.89 26.41 -4.93
N ASP A 443 -17.09 25.38 -4.10
CA ASP A 443 -16.69 25.38 -2.70
C ASP A 443 -15.29 24.81 -2.50
N HIS A 444 -14.63 25.27 -1.45
CA HIS A 444 -13.35 24.75 -1.01
C HIS A 444 -13.45 24.24 0.43
N TYR A 445 -12.83 23.09 0.69
CA TYR A 445 -12.70 22.48 2.01
C TYR A 445 -11.86 23.37 2.94
N THR A 446 -11.05 24.26 2.39
CA THR A 446 -10.29 25.25 3.16
C THR A 446 -11.16 26.26 3.93
N ARG A 447 -12.48 26.31 3.69
CA ARG A 447 -13.41 27.13 4.47
C ARG A 447 -13.74 26.53 5.84
N PHE A 448 -13.48 25.24 6.03
CA PHE A 448 -13.68 24.53 7.29
C PHE A 448 -12.36 24.45 8.08
N PRO A 449 -12.43 24.31 9.42
CA PRO A 449 -11.25 24.07 10.25
C PRO A 449 -10.47 22.81 9.82
N PRO A 450 -9.20 22.64 10.24
CA PRO A 450 -8.44 21.42 9.96
C PRO A 450 -9.07 20.15 10.56
N GLY A 451 -9.37 19.17 9.71
CA GLY A 451 -9.82 17.82 10.10
C GLY A 451 -8.66 16.86 10.45
N ASN A 452 -8.99 15.59 10.68
CA ASN A 452 -8.00 14.59 11.08
C ASN A 452 -6.92 14.33 10.02
N LEU A 453 -7.30 14.19 8.74
CA LEU A 453 -6.34 13.95 7.66
C LEU A 453 -5.29 15.07 7.59
N GLU A 454 -5.70 16.32 7.71
CA GLU A 454 -4.78 17.46 7.66
C GLU A 454 -3.78 17.42 8.83
N LYS A 455 -4.22 17.08 10.04
CA LYS A 455 -3.33 16.94 11.21
C LYS A 455 -2.27 15.87 10.95
N LEU A 456 -2.65 14.73 10.39
CA LEU A 456 -1.72 13.66 10.05
C LEU A 456 -0.77 14.07 8.92
N ILE A 457 -1.24 14.81 7.92
CA ILE A 457 -0.38 15.34 6.84
C ILE A 457 0.64 16.35 7.40
N LYS A 458 0.27 17.19 8.37
CA LYS A 458 1.21 18.09 9.07
C LYS A 458 2.31 17.31 9.80
N ILE A 459 1.96 16.22 10.47
CA ILE A 459 2.96 15.33 11.11
C ILE A 459 3.89 14.72 10.06
N ALA A 460 3.33 14.19 8.97
CA ALA A 460 4.11 13.64 7.86
C ALA A 460 5.06 14.68 7.25
N ALA A 461 4.58 15.89 6.97
CA ALA A 461 5.39 16.99 6.46
C ALA A 461 6.60 17.28 7.36
N ARG A 462 6.39 17.37 8.68
CA ARG A 462 7.44 17.64 9.67
C ARG A 462 8.43 16.49 9.86
N SER A 463 8.01 15.25 9.61
CA SER A 463 8.91 14.09 9.58
C SER A 463 9.80 14.03 8.33
N GLY A 464 9.51 14.86 7.32
CA GLY A 464 10.19 14.81 6.01
C GLY A 464 9.79 13.61 5.15
N VAL A 465 8.71 12.89 5.51
CA VAL A 465 8.16 11.76 4.75
C VAL A 465 6.84 12.21 4.09
N PRO A 466 6.75 12.22 2.74
CA PRO A 466 5.61 12.83 2.06
C PRO A 466 4.34 11.96 2.13
N PRO A 467 3.14 12.57 2.25
CA PRO A 467 1.88 11.87 2.11
C PRO A 467 1.59 11.55 0.64
N HIS A 468 1.17 10.31 0.38
CA HIS A 468 0.65 9.81 -0.89
C HIS A 468 -0.80 9.37 -0.64
N VAL A 469 -1.76 10.17 -1.09
CA VAL A 469 -3.15 10.04 -0.64
C VAL A 469 -4.05 9.71 -1.82
N HIS A 470 -4.86 8.68 -1.64
CA HIS A 470 -5.92 8.27 -2.58
C HIS A 470 -7.04 9.30 -2.64
N ALA A 471 -7.38 9.71 -3.86
CA ALA A 471 -8.57 10.49 -4.17
C ALA A 471 -9.06 10.15 -5.58
N ILE A 472 -10.29 9.64 -5.72
CA ILE A 472 -10.86 9.24 -7.01
C ILE A 472 -11.89 10.24 -7.52
N GLY A 473 -12.92 10.54 -6.75
CA GLY A 473 -14.00 11.43 -7.20
C GLY A 473 -13.58 12.90 -7.20
N ASP A 474 -14.32 13.75 -7.92
CA ASP A 474 -13.98 15.16 -8.09
C ASP A 474 -14.01 15.95 -6.76
N LEU A 475 -15.02 15.70 -5.92
CA LEU A 475 -15.09 16.27 -4.58
C LEU A 475 -13.96 15.72 -3.69
N GLY A 476 -13.65 14.42 -3.76
CA GLY A 476 -12.52 13.82 -3.05
C GLY A 476 -11.18 14.48 -3.41
N ASN A 477 -10.96 14.71 -4.72
CA ASN A 477 -9.78 15.42 -5.22
C ASN A 477 -9.74 16.89 -4.76
N ARG A 478 -10.86 17.63 -4.85
CA ARG A 478 -10.96 19.02 -4.35
C ARG A 478 -10.54 19.12 -2.88
N ILE A 479 -11.09 18.26 -2.02
CA ILE A 479 -10.78 18.21 -0.59
C ILE A 479 -9.29 17.96 -0.38
N LEU A 480 -8.71 16.98 -1.08
CA LEU A 480 -7.29 16.68 -0.92
C LEU A 480 -6.39 17.84 -1.34
N LEU A 481 -6.68 18.46 -2.49
CA LEU A 481 -5.91 19.58 -3.00
C LEU A 481 -5.99 20.80 -2.07
N ASP A 482 -7.16 21.05 -1.47
CA ASP A 482 -7.36 22.09 -0.47
C ASP A 482 -6.52 21.85 0.79
N VAL A 483 -6.52 20.61 1.30
CA VAL A 483 -5.69 20.21 2.44
C VAL A 483 -4.20 20.34 2.11
N TYR A 484 -3.77 19.85 0.94
CA TYR A 484 -2.39 19.95 0.49
C TYR A 484 -1.93 21.40 0.34
N GLU A 485 -2.71 22.25 -0.32
CA GLU A 485 -2.37 23.66 -0.52
C GLU A 485 -2.18 24.38 0.81
N ARG A 486 -3.08 24.16 1.78
CA ARG A 486 -2.96 24.73 3.11
C ARG A 486 -1.70 24.25 3.83
N VAL A 487 -1.45 22.95 3.89
CA VAL A 487 -0.28 22.41 4.62
C VAL A 487 1.04 22.78 3.93
N LEU A 488 1.11 22.70 2.60
CA LEU A 488 2.31 23.12 1.87
C LEU A 488 2.61 24.61 2.09
N THR A 489 1.59 25.46 2.22
CA THR A 489 1.77 26.88 2.54
C THR A 489 2.28 27.07 3.97
N GLU A 490 1.61 26.45 4.95
CA GLU A 490 1.94 26.60 6.37
C GLU A 490 3.32 26.05 6.73
N GLU A 491 3.74 24.94 6.09
CA GLU A 491 5.03 24.30 6.32
C GLU A 491 6.13 24.85 5.39
N GLY A 492 5.84 25.86 4.55
CA GLY A 492 6.82 26.51 3.68
C GLY A 492 7.36 25.62 2.55
N LEU A 493 6.55 24.67 2.08
CA LEU A 493 6.91 23.67 1.07
C LEU A 493 6.44 24.02 -0.36
N LEU A 494 5.71 25.12 -0.53
CA LEU A 494 5.29 25.58 -1.86
C LEU A 494 6.51 25.83 -2.77
N GLY A 495 6.43 25.33 -4.01
CA GLY A 495 7.50 25.49 -4.99
C GLY A 495 8.70 24.56 -4.80
N ILE A 496 8.71 23.68 -3.81
CA ILE A 496 9.74 22.65 -3.61
C ILE A 496 9.33 21.33 -4.31
N ASP A 497 10.28 20.53 -4.78
CA ASP A 497 10.01 19.14 -5.17
C ASP A 497 9.82 18.28 -3.91
N HIS A 498 8.60 18.32 -3.34
CA HIS A 498 8.26 17.63 -2.10
C HIS A 498 7.84 16.16 -2.32
N ARG A 499 7.64 15.72 -3.57
CA ARG A 499 7.21 14.33 -3.92
C ARG A 499 5.87 13.90 -3.31
N TRP A 500 4.97 14.84 -3.00
CA TRP A 500 3.62 14.53 -2.52
C TRP A 500 2.77 14.03 -3.67
N ARG A 501 1.86 13.10 -3.39
CA ARG A 501 1.11 12.41 -4.43
C ARG A 501 -0.38 12.49 -4.21
N VAL A 502 -1.10 12.63 -5.31
CA VAL A 502 -2.51 12.23 -5.41
C VAL A 502 -2.51 10.88 -6.12
N ILE A 503 -3.05 9.87 -5.45
CA ILE A 503 -3.16 8.50 -5.97
C ILE A 503 -4.50 8.36 -6.70
N HIS A 504 -4.44 7.73 -7.86
CA HIS A 504 -5.45 7.60 -8.90
C HIS A 504 -5.74 8.89 -9.65
N ALA A 505 -6.14 9.97 -8.95
CA ALA A 505 -6.60 11.21 -9.58
C ALA A 505 -7.57 10.94 -10.75
N GLN A 506 -8.48 9.98 -10.53
CA GLN A 506 -9.22 9.31 -11.60
C GLN A 506 -10.28 10.21 -12.21
N HIS A 507 -11.01 10.99 -11.41
CA HIS A 507 -11.98 11.96 -11.90
C HIS A 507 -11.74 13.30 -11.20
N VAL A 508 -11.17 14.26 -11.93
CA VAL A 508 -10.75 15.56 -11.41
C VAL A 508 -11.66 16.64 -12.00
N HIS A 509 -12.15 17.55 -11.16
CA HIS A 509 -12.94 18.69 -11.63
C HIS A 509 -12.11 19.58 -12.57
N PRO A 510 -12.68 20.14 -13.66
CA PRO A 510 -11.95 21.00 -14.60
C PRO A 510 -11.10 22.11 -13.95
N ASP A 511 -11.62 22.76 -12.91
CA ASP A 511 -10.93 23.84 -12.20
C ASP A 511 -9.70 23.38 -11.38
N ASP A 512 -9.59 22.07 -11.12
CA ASP A 512 -8.55 21.53 -10.24
C ASP A 512 -7.28 21.08 -10.99
N PHE A 513 -7.33 20.88 -12.31
CA PHE A 513 -6.17 20.38 -13.06
C PHE A 513 -4.93 21.27 -12.89
N ALA A 514 -5.08 22.60 -13.02
CA ALA A 514 -3.98 23.56 -12.88
C ALA A 514 -3.33 23.55 -11.49
N ARG A 515 -4.08 23.10 -10.47
CA ARG A 515 -3.56 23.02 -9.09
C ARG A 515 -2.48 21.96 -8.96
N PHE A 516 -2.53 20.88 -9.75
CA PHE A 516 -1.49 19.85 -9.71
C PHE A 516 -0.10 20.41 -10.04
N GLY A 517 0.03 21.20 -11.10
CA GLY A 517 1.30 21.86 -11.43
C GLY A 517 1.66 22.99 -10.48
N ARG A 518 0.69 23.83 -10.09
CA ARG A 518 0.91 24.93 -9.12
C ARG A 518 1.48 24.41 -7.80
N LEU A 519 0.95 23.29 -7.32
CA LEU A 519 1.36 22.63 -6.09
C LEU A 519 2.48 21.61 -6.30
N LYS A 520 3.11 21.52 -7.48
CA LYS A 520 4.17 20.55 -7.83
C LYS A 520 3.86 19.10 -7.42
N LEU A 521 2.60 18.70 -7.60
CA LEU A 521 2.13 17.38 -7.23
C LEU A 521 2.53 16.33 -8.27
N VAL A 522 2.76 15.13 -7.76
CA VAL A 522 2.86 13.92 -8.56
C VAL A 522 1.46 13.31 -8.64
N ALA A 523 0.98 13.03 -9.85
CA ALA A 523 -0.21 12.22 -10.05
C ALA A 523 0.21 10.76 -10.28
N GLU A 524 -0.11 9.91 -9.32
CA GLU A 524 0.14 8.47 -9.36
C GLU A 524 -1.09 7.79 -9.97
N VAL A 525 -1.01 7.43 -11.25
CA VAL A 525 -2.16 7.01 -12.05
C VAL A 525 -2.03 5.56 -12.52
N ASN A 526 -3.17 4.92 -12.82
CA ASN A 526 -3.24 3.49 -13.14
C ASN A 526 -3.86 3.28 -14.53
N PRO A 527 -3.07 3.26 -15.61
CA PRO A 527 -3.60 3.17 -16.98
C PRO A 527 -4.49 1.95 -17.24
N TYR A 528 -4.22 0.82 -16.59
CA TYR A 528 -5.05 -0.39 -16.74
C TYR A 528 -6.49 -0.17 -16.28
N HIS A 529 -6.73 0.64 -15.25
CA HIS A 529 -8.08 0.89 -14.74
C HIS A 529 -8.98 1.54 -15.80
N VAL A 530 -8.43 2.29 -16.76
CA VAL A 530 -9.21 2.82 -17.89
C VAL A 530 -9.90 1.69 -18.65
N ALA A 531 -9.16 0.61 -18.92
CA ALA A 531 -9.68 -0.55 -19.64
C ALA A 531 -10.66 -1.37 -18.81
N ASP A 532 -10.45 -1.43 -17.51
CA ASP A 532 -11.32 -2.18 -16.61
C ASP A 532 -12.64 -1.45 -16.33
N ASP A 533 -12.58 -0.14 -16.09
CA ASP A 533 -13.71 0.71 -15.71
C ASP A 533 -14.59 1.11 -16.90
N MET A 534 -14.02 1.24 -18.11
CA MET A 534 -14.79 1.70 -19.29
C MET A 534 -16.04 0.86 -19.59
N ARG A 535 -16.09 -0.39 -19.09
CA ARG A 535 -17.22 -1.31 -19.26
C ARG A 535 -18.47 -0.92 -18.47
N TRP A 536 -18.32 -0.13 -17.40
CA TRP A 536 -19.41 0.19 -16.47
C TRP A 536 -19.41 1.65 -16.00
N MET A 537 -18.37 2.44 -16.28
CA MET A 537 -18.21 3.81 -15.77
C MET A 537 -19.36 4.74 -16.16
N GLU A 538 -19.87 4.66 -17.40
CA GLU A 538 -21.00 5.49 -17.84
C GLU A 538 -22.29 5.19 -17.05
N GLU A 539 -22.50 3.94 -16.61
CA GLU A 539 -23.62 3.60 -15.73
C GLU A 539 -23.46 4.22 -14.34
N ARG A 540 -22.22 4.45 -13.90
CA ARG A 540 -21.92 5.00 -12.58
C ARG A 540 -22.03 6.50 -12.56
N ILE A 541 -21.40 7.21 -13.49
CA ILE A 541 -21.27 8.67 -13.45
C ILE A 541 -21.91 9.39 -14.66
N GLY A 542 -22.44 8.66 -15.63
CA GLY A 542 -22.98 9.24 -16.86
C GLY A 542 -21.90 9.61 -17.88
N LYS A 543 -22.31 9.70 -19.14
CA LYS A 543 -21.41 9.92 -20.29
C LYS A 543 -20.62 11.22 -20.22
N GLU A 544 -21.24 12.30 -19.76
CA GLU A 544 -20.60 13.62 -19.68
C GLU A 544 -19.42 13.63 -18.69
N ARG A 545 -19.63 13.13 -17.47
CA ARG A 545 -18.57 13.01 -16.46
C ARG A 545 -17.52 11.96 -16.82
N ALA A 546 -17.93 10.87 -17.46
CA ALA A 546 -17.04 9.83 -17.94
C ALA A 546 -16.02 10.35 -18.99
N ALA A 547 -16.36 11.37 -19.77
CA ALA A 547 -15.49 11.92 -20.81
C ALA A 547 -14.18 12.54 -20.28
N ASP A 548 -14.20 13.04 -19.04
CA ASP A 548 -13.06 13.67 -18.38
C ASP A 548 -12.40 12.80 -17.29
N ALA A 549 -12.91 11.58 -17.09
CA ALA A 549 -12.24 10.58 -16.27
C ALA A 549 -10.92 10.14 -16.93
N TYR A 550 -9.93 9.80 -16.10
CA TYR A 550 -8.62 9.34 -16.52
C TYR A 550 -7.89 10.29 -17.48
N ALA A 551 -8.10 11.60 -17.31
CA ALA A 551 -7.51 12.64 -18.15
C ALA A 551 -6.01 12.88 -17.86
N PHE A 552 -5.19 11.83 -17.96
CA PHE A 552 -3.75 11.86 -17.65
C PHE A 552 -3.01 12.92 -18.46
N ARG A 553 -3.36 13.10 -19.73
CA ARG A 553 -2.75 14.14 -20.57
C ARG A 553 -3.05 15.54 -20.06
N LYS A 554 -4.26 15.81 -19.56
CA LYS A 554 -4.61 17.10 -18.95
C LYS A 554 -3.78 17.33 -17.69
N LEU A 555 -3.64 16.33 -16.81
CA LEU A 555 -2.76 16.40 -15.62
C LEU A 555 -1.30 16.71 -15.99
N LYS A 556 -0.74 15.98 -16.98
CA LYS A 556 0.63 16.22 -17.46
C LYS A 556 0.80 17.64 -18.02
N ASN A 557 -0.12 18.07 -18.87
CA ASN A 557 -0.08 19.40 -19.48
C ASN A 557 -0.25 20.52 -18.45
N ALA A 558 -0.97 20.25 -17.36
CA ALA A 558 -1.11 21.16 -16.24
C ALA A 558 0.14 21.25 -15.34
N GLY A 559 1.20 20.48 -15.63
CA GLY A 559 2.48 20.51 -14.91
C GLY A 559 2.63 19.45 -13.83
N ALA A 560 1.70 18.49 -13.71
CA ALA A 560 1.86 17.35 -12.81
C ALA A 560 2.98 16.42 -13.29
N VAL A 561 3.76 15.86 -12.35
CA VAL A 561 4.61 14.71 -12.67
C VAL A 561 3.73 13.47 -12.71
N LEU A 562 3.68 12.78 -13.84
CA LEU A 562 2.95 11.51 -13.94
C LEU A 562 3.86 10.33 -13.60
N ILE A 563 3.37 9.43 -12.75
CA ILE A 563 3.95 8.11 -12.53
C ILE A 563 2.87 7.04 -12.68
N PHE A 564 3.25 5.86 -13.18
CA PHE A 564 2.32 4.76 -13.41
C PHE A 564 2.48 3.68 -12.36
N GLY A 565 1.36 3.18 -11.86
CA GLY A 565 1.31 1.98 -11.03
C GLY A 565 0.26 0.99 -11.52
N SER A 566 0.44 -0.29 -11.17
CA SER A 566 -0.51 -1.34 -11.55
C SER A 566 -1.74 -1.39 -10.67
N ASP A 567 -1.63 -0.89 -9.43
CA ASP A 567 -2.52 -1.18 -8.30
C ASP A 567 -2.63 -2.68 -7.98
N SER A 568 -1.72 -3.52 -8.47
CA SER A 568 -1.89 -4.98 -8.40
C SER A 568 -2.17 -5.45 -6.97
N PRO A 569 -3.17 -6.34 -6.75
CA PRO A 569 -4.02 -6.93 -7.78
C PRO A 569 -5.16 -5.99 -8.20
N GLY A 570 -5.44 -4.90 -7.49
CA GLY A 570 -6.41 -3.88 -7.91
C GLY A 570 -7.80 -4.46 -8.10
N THR A 571 -8.40 -4.20 -9.26
CA THR A 571 -9.64 -4.85 -9.73
C THR A 571 -9.42 -6.20 -10.42
N ASN A 572 -8.20 -6.75 -10.47
CA ASN A 572 -7.88 -8.10 -10.92
C ASN A 572 -8.39 -9.18 -9.95
N ALA A 573 -9.61 -9.01 -9.42
CA ALA A 573 -10.39 -10.16 -8.97
C ALA A 573 -10.57 -11.16 -10.13
N ALA A 574 -10.60 -10.72 -11.38
CA ALA A 574 -10.82 -11.58 -12.54
C ALA A 574 -9.53 -11.91 -13.30
N ARG A 575 -8.72 -12.86 -12.82
CA ARG A 575 -8.03 -13.88 -13.64
C ARG A 575 -7.40 -14.98 -12.78
#